data_AF-A0A5N4AJE7-F1
#
_entry.id   AF-A0A5N4AJE7-F1
#
_cell.length_a   1.000
_cell.length_b   1.000
_cell.length_c   1.000
_cell.angle_alpha   90.00
_cell.angle_beta   90.00
_cell.angle_gamma   90.00
#
_symmetry.space_group_name_H-M   'P 1'
#
loop_
_entity.id
_entity.type
_entity.pdbx_description
1 polymer ?
#
loop_
_entity_poly.entity_id
_entity_poly.type
_entity_poly.pdbx_seq_one_letter_code
_entity_poly.pdbx_strand_id
1 'polypeptide(L)'
;MIFFVPDKPFTILAPSNAAKLHATGTQRENFIKQIILDHVVLGSIVNITNNTKEISFETLRGKTVHVRRKEDKLLANDVLILQSNVGVPNGVIIVLDKYLFSDELSIKKNTSQAKLNVSSHTVVTVKEQPSVQSNTTFIQNVLQVLSYLKSGVRVFQHFLSRSNVSKLLEDGENYTVFVPTDHAFHRWHPIDWGFYPFSVPEFTESVIINHFVKGNYLQDDVKDNQIVTTLGGRQIVFRKIPFLMVNGVQVVKGDTPVANGNIMFTGEVLFVNESVVSRLHQQHRDKETPPLLAFPWFGAQFLSHAFLALERDRRFSHITRFLNLADLAPHVSGTGYTFFVPVDTAFEAIGLDKMPDNYLSNGNGLQVLLNHFVKGRLYDRDLKDGTELLSLGNSTIKIARKKERVDVNDAVIVESEVFVYNLGTMFYIDKVLFSKRDFLPTSTIANDIIPTQRRKVPSIVEKVPDELLEEMGLEPDLLTENDATTSTTVWSTPNVTSSSNATIK
;
A
#
# COMPACT_ATOMS: atom_id res chain seq x y z
N MET A 1 -15.48 0.32 -14.69
CA MET A 1 -15.19 -1.08 -14.30
C MET A 1 -16.25 -1.51 -13.29
N ILE A 2 -16.70 -2.75 -13.40
CA ILE A 2 -18.03 -3.26 -13.08
C ILE A 2 -18.35 -3.29 -11.58
N PHE A 3 -19.62 -3.07 -11.25
CA PHE A 3 -20.20 -3.06 -9.90
C PHE A 3 -19.81 -4.30 -9.10
N PHE A 4 -19.15 -4.11 -7.95
CA PHE A 4 -19.07 -5.14 -6.92
C PHE A 4 -20.44 -5.21 -6.24
N VAL A 5 -21.20 -6.25 -6.54
CA VAL A 5 -22.47 -6.54 -5.90
C VAL A 5 -22.17 -7.38 -4.66
N PRO A 6 -22.63 -7.01 -3.45
CA PRO A 6 -22.50 -7.87 -2.27
C PRO A 6 -23.25 -9.20 -2.49
N ASP A 7 -22.88 -10.28 -1.78
CA ASP A 7 -23.55 -11.60 -1.82
C ASP A 7 -25.03 -11.59 -1.35
N LYS A 8 -25.64 -10.41 -1.19
CA LYS A 8 -27.03 -10.24 -0.74
C LYS A 8 -27.94 -9.90 -1.94
N PRO A 9 -29.16 -10.46 -2.00
CA PRO A 9 -30.10 -10.18 -3.08
C PRO A 9 -30.48 -8.69 -3.14
N PHE A 10 -30.75 -8.15 -4.33
CA PHE A 10 -31.18 -6.75 -4.49
C PHE A 10 -32.24 -6.57 -5.58
N THR A 11 -32.94 -5.44 -5.54
CA THR A 11 -33.87 -4.99 -6.59
C THR A 11 -33.55 -3.55 -6.99
N ILE A 12 -33.44 -3.27 -8.28
CA ILE A 12 -33.27 -1.91 -8.83
C ILE A 12 -34.52 -1.52 -9.59
N LEU A 13 -35.08 -0.35 -9.28
CA LEU A 13 -36.15 0.29 -10.04
C LEU A 13 -35.52 1.29 -11.01
N ALA A 14 -35.27 0.90 -12.25
CA ALA A 14 -34.53 1.71 -13.21
C ALA A 14 -35.48 2.60 -14.03
N PRO A 15 -35.44 3.94 -13.91
CA PRO A 15 -36.21 4.84 -14.76
C PRO A 15 -35.68 4.80 -16.21
N SER A 16 -36.59 4.89 -17.19
CA SER A 16 -36.24 4.92 -18.60
C SER A 16 -35.49 6.20 -18.99
N ASN A 17 -34.66 6.13 -20.04
CA ASN A 17 -33.91 7.29 -20.55
C ASN A 17 -34.80 8.47 -21.00
N ALA A 18 -36.10 8.26 -21.17
CA ALA A 18 -37.06 9.33 -21.46
C ALA A 18 -37.39 10.22 -20.24
N ALA A 19 -37.00 9.80 -19.03
CA ALA A 19 -37.24 10.55 -17.80
C ALA A 19 -36.29 11.76 -17.69
N LYS A 20 -36.82 12.97 -17.81
CA LYS A 20 -36.06 14.22 -17.68
C LYS A 20 -35.79 14.53 -16.20
N LEU A 21 -34.55 14.89 -15.90
CA LEU A 21 -34.12 15.31 -14.56
C LEU A 21 -33.73 16.80 -14.55
N HIS A 22 -34.45 17.62 -13.79
CA HIS A 22 -34.16 19.04 -13.66
C HIS A 22 -33.34 19.31 -12.39
N ALA A 23 -32.01 19.32 -12.50
CA ALA A 23 -31.12 19.73 -11.42
C ALA A 23 -29.97 20.61 -11.94
N THR A 24 -29.83 21.83 -11.41
CA THR A 24 -28.76 22.78 -11.73
C THR A 24 -27.89 23.07 -10.51
N GLY A 25 -26.59 23.31 -10.73
CA GLY A 25 -25.64 23.73 -9.69
C GLY A 25 -25.06 22.62 -8.78
N THR A 26 -24.38 23.03 -7.71
CA THR A 26 -23.66 22.20 -6.72
C THR A 26 -24.54 21.25 -5.89
N GLN A 27 -25.87 21.38 -5.96
CA GLN A 27 -26.84 20.46 -5.32
C GLN A 27 -27.12 19.20 -6.16
N ARG A 28 -26.65 19.16 -7.41
CA ARG A 28 -26.92 18.08 -8.37
C ARG A 28 -26.39 16.72 -7.88
N GLU A 29 -25.25 16.67 -7.21
CA GLU A 29 -24.65 15.42 -6.74
C GLU A 29 -25.45 14.78 -5.59
N ASN A 30 -25.86 15.58 -4.61
CA ASN A 30 -26.72 15.12 -3.50
C ASN A 30 -28.08 14.69 -4.01
N PHE A 31 -28.62 15.42 -4.98
CA PHE A 31 -29.90 15.11 -5.61
C PHE A 31 -29.84 13.80 -6.42
N ILE A 32 -28.79 13.59 -7.22
CA ILE A 32 -28.56 12.32 -7.94
C ILE A 32 -28.41 11.17 -6.95
N LYS A 33 -27.68 11.37 -5.85
CA LYS A 33 -27.52 10.33 -4.81
C LYS A 33 -28.85 9.97 -4.16
N GLN A 34 -29.68 10.95 -3.80
CA GLN A 34 -31.01 10.70 -3.24
C GLN A 34 -31.89 9.92 -4.19
N ILE A 35 -31.88 10.30 -5.48
CA ILE A 35 -32.63 9.59 -6.51
C ILE A 35 -32.15 8.14 -6.62
N ILE A 36 -30.84 7.88 -6.67
CA ILE A 36 -30.35 6.49 -6.75
C ILE A 36 -30.82 5.67 -5.54
N LEU A 37 -30.81 6.26 -4.33
CA LEU A 37 -31.24 5.56 -3.12
C LEU A 37 -32.76 5.31 -3.07
N ASP A 38 -33.57 6.18 -3.68
CA ASP A 38 -35.01 5.96 -3.84
C ASP A 38 -35.36 4.83 -4.81
N HIS A 39 -34.40 4.38 -5.62
CA HIS A 39 -34.61 3.41 -6.69
C HIS A 39 -33.92 2.06 -6.44
N VAL A 40 -33.38 1.84 -5.24
CA VAL A 40 -32.66 0.61 -4.89
C VAL A 40 -33.24 0.00 -3.63
N VAL A 41 -33.40 -1.32 -3.62
CA VAL A 41 -33.77 -2.14 -2.47
C VAL A 41 -32.65 -3.15 -2.26
N LEU A 42 -32.02 -3.17 -1.08
CA LEU A 42 -30.98 -4.16 -0.75
C LEU A 42 -31.52 -5.20 0.22
N GLY A 43 -31.03 -6.44 0.07
CA GLY A 43 -31.38 -7.57 0.93
C GLY A 43 -32.61 -8.35 0.48
N SER A 44 -33.27 -7.94 -0.63
CA SER A 44 -34.46 -8.62 -1.13
C SER A 44 -34.62 -8.51 -2.66
N ILE A 45 -35.02 -9.62 -3.29
CA ILE A 45 -35.56 -9.64 -4.67
C ILE A 45 -37.07 -9.45 -4.58
N VAL A 46 -37.59 -8.37 -5.15
CA VAL A 46 -39.02 -8.07 -5.21
C VAL A 46 -39.59 -8.68 -6.49
N ASN A 47 -40.43 -9.71 -6.35
CA ASN A 47 -41.13 -10.32 -7.47
C ASN A 47 -42.54 -9.71 -7.62
N ILE A 48 -42.77 -9.04 -8.76
CA ILE A 48 -44.01 -8.32 -9.04
C ILE A 48 -44.81 -8.90 -10.23
N THR A 49 -44.42 -10.07 -10.75
CA THR A 49 -44.92 -10.59 -12.04
C THR A 49 -46.33 -11.18 -11.95
N ASN A 50 -46.74 -11.72 -10.78
CA ASN A 50 -47.99 -12.49 -10.62
C ASN A 50 -48.94 -12.00 -9.51
N ASN A 51 -48.72 -10.80 -8.95
CA ASN A 51 -49.48 -10.36 -7.79
C ASN A 51 -50.82 -9.71 -8.16
N THR A 52 -51.90 -10.27 -7.60
CA THR A 52 -53.27 -9.70 -7.61
C THR A 52 -53.53 -8.75 -6.44
N LYS A 53 -52.57 -8.63 -5.51
CA LYS A 53 -52.62 -7.78 -4.31
C LYS A 53 -51.51 -6.72 -4.36
N GLU A 54 -51.74 -5.62 -3.65
CA GLU A 54 -50.75 -4.55 -3.47
C GLU A 54 -49.52 -5.08 -2.71
N ILE A 55 -48.33 -4.68 -3.16
CA ILE A 55 -47.04 -5.03 -2.54
C ILE A 55 -46.39 -3.72 -2.09
N SER A 56 -45.81 -3.71 -0.89
CA SER A 56 -44.99 -2.59 -0.43
C SER A 56 -43.61 -3.04 0.02
N PHE A 57 -42.60 -2.21 -0.22
CA PHE A 57 -41.22 -2.43 0.20
C PHE A 57 -40.50 -1.11 0.41
N GLU A 58 -39.45 -1.12 1.23
CA GLU A 58 -38.67 0.06 1.59
C GLU A 58 -37.42 0.18 0.70
N THR A 59 -37.16 1.37 0.20
CA THR A 59 -35.95 1.68 -0.59
C THR A 59 -34.78 1.95 0.34
N LEU A 60 -33.56 2.03 -0.21
CA LEU A 60 -32.36 2.40 0.55
C LEU A 60 -32.42 3.78 1.18
N ARG A 61 -33.28 4.68 0.67
CA ARG A 61 -33.54 5.98 1.28
C ARG A 61 -34.53 5.90 2.45
N GLY A 62 -35.10 4.73 2.71
CA GLY A 62 -36.11 4.52 3.74
C GLY A 62 -37.53 4.87 3.31
N LYS A 63 -37.77 4.99 1.99
CA LYS A 63 -39.10 5.32 1.46
C LYS A 63 -39.84 4.07 1.02
N THR A 64 -41.14 4.03 1.32
CA THR A 64 -41.99 2.92 0.89
C THR A 64 -42.45 3.09 -0.55
N VAL A 65 -42.24 2.07 -1.36
CA VAL A 65 -42.79 1.94 -2.71
C VAL A 65 -43.95 0.96 -2.68
N HIS A 66 -45.10 1.41 -3.14
CA HIS A 66 -46.35 0.66 -3.27
C HIS A 66 -46.56 0.28 -4.73
N VAL A 67 -46.57 -1.02 -5.00
CA VAL A 67 -46.84 -1.58 -6.33
C VAL A 67 -48.27 -2.08 -6.39
N ARG A 68 -49.06 -1.52 -7.30
CA ARG A 68 -50.47 -1.88 -7.52
C ARG A 68 -50.80 -2.03 -8.99
N ARG A 69 -51.81 -2.86 -9.29
CA ARG A 69 -52.37 -2.98 -10.63
C ARG A 69 -53.57 -2.04 -10.77
N LYS A 70 -53.57 -1.19 -11.80
CA LYS A 70 -54.67 -0.29 -12.15
C LYS A 70 -54.88 -0.33 -13.67
N GLU A 71 -56.10 -0.61 -14.13
CA GLU A 71 -56.46 -0.62 -15.56
C GLU A 71 -55.50 -1.47 -16.43
N ASP A 72 -55.21 -2.69 -15.99
CA ASP A 72 -54.28 -3.64 -16.63
C ASP A 72 -52.80 -3.19 -16.71
N LYS A 73 -52.45 -2.10 -16.00
CA LYS A 73 -51.07 -1.59 -15.88
C LYS A 73 -50.55 -1.75 -14.46
N LEU A 74 -49.26 -2.01 -14.32
CA LEU A 74 -48.57 -2.03 -13.03
C LEU A 74 -47.99 -0.64 -12.73
N LEU A 75 -48.27 -0.11 -11.54
CA LEU A 75 -47.82 1.19 -11.07
C LEU A 75 -47.02 1.04 -9.77
N ALA A 76 -45.90 1.75 -9.65
CA ALA A 76 -45.11 1.91 -8.42
C ALA A 76 -45.19 3.37 -7.95
N ASN A 77 -45.90 3.67 -6.85
CA ASN A 77 -46.17 5.05 -6.41
C ASN A 77 -46.60 5.98 -7.56
N ASP A 78 -47.56 5.51 -8.37
CA ASP A 78 -48.12 6.19 -9.56
C ASP A 78 -47.18 6.33 -10.78
N VAL A 79 -45.99 5.72 -10.73
CA VAL A 79 -45.06 5.58 -11.86
C VAL A 79 -45.33 4.27 -12.61
N LEU A 80 -45.38 4.31 -13.95
CA LEU A 80 -45.68 3.13 -14.76
C LEU A 80 -44.48 2.18 -14.80
N ILE A 81 -44.74 0.89 -14.54
CA ILE A 81 -43.75 -0.17 -14.72
C ILE A 81 -43.80 -0.64 -16.17
N LEU A 82 -42.71 -0.40 -16.91
CA LEU A 82 -42.52 -0.81 -18.31
C LEU A 82 -42.10 -2.27 -18.42
N GLN A 83 -41.26 -2.74 -17.48
CA GLN A 83 -40.77 -4.12 -17.46
C GLN A 83 -40.54 -4.57 -16.02
N SER A 84 -41.03 -5.75 -15.68
CA SER A 84 -41.21 -6.15 -14.27
C SER A 84 -40.30 -7.27 -13.79
N ASN A 85 -39.46 -7.85 -14.65
CA ASN A 85 -38.60 -9.00 -14.31
C ASN A 85 -37.38 -9.13 -15.23
N VAL A 86 -36.46 -8.16 -15.18
CA VAL A 86 -35.15 -8.29 -15.85
C VAL A 86 -34.18 -8.92 -14.85
N GLY A 87 -33.91 -10.22 -14.97
CA GLY A 87 -32.99 -10.91 -14.08
C GLY A 87 -31.54 -10.47 -14.28
N VAL A 88 -30.82 -10.27 -13.19
CA VAL A 88 -29.37 -9.99 -13.17
C VAL A 88 -28.70 -10.85 -12.08
N PRO A 89 -27.37 -11.06 -12.13
CA PRO A 89 -26.68 -11.77 -11.05
C PRO A 89 -27.01 -11.14 -9.68
N ASN A 90 -27.49 -11.97 -8.75
CA ASN A 90 -27.89 -11.60 -7.38
C ASN A 90 -29.01 -10.55 -7.28
N GLY A 91 -29.83 -10.32 -8.33
CA GLY A 91 -30.91 -9.34 -8.24
C GLY A 91 -31.90 -9.31 -9.40
N VAL A 92 -32.83 -8.36 -9.35
CA VAL A 92 -33.81 -8.08 -10.41
C VAL A 92 -33.85 -6.58 -10.71
N ILE A 93 -33.98 -6.24 -11.99
CA ILE A 93 -34.25 -4.88 -12.45
C ILE A 93 -35.72 -4.77 -12.87
N ILE A 94 -36.39 -3.74 -12.38
CA ILE A 94 -37.74 -3.32 -12.74
C ILE A 94 -37.61 -1.98 -13.48
N VAL A 95 -38.03 -1.91 -14.73
CA VAL A 95 -37.92 -0.69 -15.55
C VAL A 95 -39.16 0.17 -15.37
N LEU A 96 -38.97 1.45 -15.06
CA LEU A 96 -40.01 2.45 -14.83
C LEU A 96 -40.06 3.48 -15.97
N ASP A 97 -41.21 4.10 -16.20
CA ASP A 97 -41.32 5.21 -17.17
C ASP A 97 -40.69 6.51 -16.65
N LYS A 98 -40.76 6.78 -15.34
CA LYS A 98 -40.26 7.99 -14.67
C LYS A 98 -39.52 7.67 -13.36
N TYR A 99 -38.97 8.70 -12.72
CA TYR A 99 -38.39 8.60 -11.38
C TYR A 99 -39.48 8.46 -10.32
N LEU A 100 -39.26 7.56 -9.35
CA LEU A 100 -40.04 7.48 -8.11
C LEU A 100 -39.92 8.78 -7.31
N PHE A 101 -41.00 9.13 -6.62
CA PHE A 101 -41.09 10.33 -5.77
C PHE A 101 -40.82 11.65 -6.51
N SER A 102 -41.14 11.71 -7.80
CA SER A 102 -40.92 12.90 -8.65
C SER A 102 -41.56 14.18 -8.11
N ASP A 103 -42.67 14.09 -7.39
CA ASP A 103 -43.37 15.26 -6.82
C ASP A 103 -42.53 15.96 -5.75
N GLU A 104 -41.71 15.21 -5.01
CA GLU A 104 -40.76 15.76 -4.02
C GLU A 104 -39.49 16.31 -4.67
N LEU A 105 -39.24 16.01 -5.93
CA LEU A 105 -38.11 16.54 -6.70
C LEU A 105 -38.38 17.96 -7.20
N SER A 106 -39.60 18.48 -7.04
CA SER A 106 -39.97 19.86 -7.36
C SER A 106 -39.90 20.76 -6.11
N ILE A 107 -38.90 21.64 -6.05
CA ILE A 107 -38.75 22.60 -4.94
C ILE A 107 -39.91 23.60 -4.98
N LYS A 108 -40.97 23.35 -4.22
CA LYS A 108 -41.98 24.38 -3.89
C LYS A 108 -41.48 25.22 -2.72
N LYS A 109 -41.38 26.54 -2.94
CA LYS A 109 -41.21 27.55 -1.90
C LYS A 109 -42.43 27.56 -0.96
N ASN A 110 -42.12 27.67 0.34
CA ASN A 110 -42.92 28.14 1.47
C ASN A 110 -43.82 27.16 2.26
N THR A 111 -43.44 27.03 3.54
CA THR A 111 -44.19 27.33 4.77
C THR A 111 -45.54 26.64 4.98
N SER A 112 -45.64 25.82 6.04
CA SER A 112 -46.58 26.01 7.17
C SER A 112 -46.57 24.80 8.13
N GLN A 113 -46.81 25.13 9.40
CA GLN A 113 -46.95 24.28 10.58
C GLN A 113 -48.00 23.16 10.41
N ALA A 114 -47.77 21.98 10.99
CA ALA A 114 -48.81 21.25 11.72
C ALA A 114 -48.26 20.09 12.58
N LYS A 115 -48.94 19.90 13.70
CA LYS A 115 -48.74 19.02 14.87
C LYS A 115 -48.77 17.50 14.61
N LEU A 116 -48.01 16.80 15.46
CA LEU A 116 -48.28 15.54 16.20
C LEU A 116 -49.35 14.57 15.66
N ASN A 117 -48.97 13.28 15.55
CA ASN A 117 -49.71 12.24 16.25
C ASN A 117 -48.88 10.99 16.57
N VAL A 118 -48.97 10.60 17.84
CA VAL A 118 -48.47 9.35 18.44
C VAL A 118 -49.44 8.22 18.10
N SER A 119 -48.93 7.02 17.84
CA SER A 119 -49.70 5.78 18.01
C SER A 119 -48.75 4.66 18.45
N SER A 120 -49.12 4.07 19.57
CA SER A 120 -48.48 3.02 20.36
C SER A 120 -48.83 1.61 19.84
N HIS A 121 -48.29 0.59 20.52
CA HIS A 121 -48.51 -0.88 20.44
C HIS A 121 -47.45 -1.61 19.57
N THR A 122 -46.74 -2.67 19.97
CA THR A 122 -46.94 -3.64 21.07
C THR A 122 -45.60 -4.30 21.42
N VAL A 123 -45.42 -4.62 22.71
CA VAL A 123 -44.29 -5.39 23.27
C VAL A 123 -44.43 -6.88 22.89
N VAL A 124 -43.36 -7.48 22.36
CA VAL A 124 -43.16 -8.94 22.38
C VAL A 124 -41.76 -9.24 22.89
N THR A 125 -41.70 -9.75 24.12
CA THR A 125 -40.56 -10.35 24.79
C THR A 125 -40.05 -11.59 24.04
N VAL A 126 -38.75 -11.63 23.76
CA VAL A 126 -38.03 -12.86 23.38
C VAL A 126 -36.94 -13.11 24.42
N LYS A 127 -36.90 -14.36 24.91
CA LYS A 127 -36.08 -14.88 26.01
C LYS A 127 -34.57 -14.74 25.77
N GLU A 128 -33.87 -14.42 26.85
CA GLU A 128 -32.40 -14.39 26.99
C GLU A 128 -31.74 -15.77 26.86
N GLN A 129 -30.55 -15.78 26.23
CA GLN A 129 -29.40 -16.64 26.57
C GLN A 129 -28.11 -15.97 26.05
N PRO A 130 -26.93 -16.28 26.61
CA PRO A 130 -26.18 -15.38 27.46
C PRO A 130 -25.19 -14.45 26.73
N SER A 131 -25.08 -13.24 27.28
CA SER A 131 -24.26 -12.13 26.83
C SER A 131 -22.77 -12.35 27.03
N VAL A 132 -22.01 -12.28 25.94
CA VAL A 132 -20.68 -11.67 25.93
C VAL A 132 -20.83 -10.35 25.18
N GLN A 133 -21.30 -9.32 25.89
CA GLN A 133 -21.44 -7.97 25.33
C GLN A 133 -20.04 -7.39 25.14
N SER A 134 -19.68 -7.11 23.89
CA SER A 134 -18.50 -6.32 23.55
C SER A 134 -18.96 -4.95 23.09
N ASN A 135 -18.43 -3.91 23.72
CA ASN A 135 -18.80 -2.50 23.58
C ASN A 135 -18.36 -1.95 22.20
N THR A 136 -19.11 -2.33 21.17
CA THR A 136 -18.72 -2.23 19.75
C THR A 136 -19.55 -1.22 18.94
N THR A 137 -20.58 -0.62 19.54
CA THR A 137 -21.63 0.11 18.79
C THR A 137 -21.12 1.40 18.14
N PHE A 138 -20.40 2.26 18.87
CA PHE A 138 -19.90 3.53 18.30
C PHE A 138 -18.93 3.30 17.14
N ILE A 139 -17.93 2.43 17.30
CA ILE A 139 -16.96 2.12 16.24
C ILE A 139 -17.65 1.46 15.04
N GLN A 140 -18.63 0.57 15.27
CA GLN A 140 -19.42 0.00 14.17
C GLN A 140 -20.19 1.08 13.40
N ASN A 141 -20.82 2.02 14.11
CA ASN A 141 -21.54 3.12 13.48
C ASN A 141 -20.58 4.03 12.67
N VAL A 142 -19.40 4.34 13.22
CA VAL A 142 -18.36 5.09 12.51
C VAL A 142 -17.93 4.32 11.26
N LEU A 143 -17.55 3.05 11.37
CA LEU A 143 -17.13 2.22 10.23
C LEU A 143 -18.24 2.09 9.18
N GLN A 144 -19.50 2.02 9.59
CA GLN A 144 -20.65 2.03 8.70
C GLN A 144 -20.75 3.35 7.94
N VAL A 145 -20.67 4.49 8.63
CA VAL A 145 -20.66 5.82 8.00
C VAL A 145 -19.49 5.95 7.02
N LEU A 146 -18.27 5.55 7.41
CA LEU A 146 -17.09 5.58 6.55
C LEU A 146 -17.25 4.67 5.32
N SER A 147 -17.90 3.52 5.46
CA SER A 147 -18.17 2.62 4.33
C SER A 147 -19.05 3.27 3.25
N TYR A 148 -19.96 4.17 3.63
CA TYR A 148 -20.81 4.89 2.68
C TYR A 148 -20.08 5.96 1.87
N LEU A 149 -18.91 6.41 2.33
CA LEU A 149 -18.13 7.44 1.65
C LEU A 149 -17.42 6.92 0.38
N LYS A 150 -17.34 5.59 0.19
CA LYS A 150 -16.76 4.86 -0.97
C LYS A 150 -15.26 5.15 -1.25
N SER A 151 -14.76 6.35 -1.01
CA SER A 151 -13.40 6.82 -1.26
C SER A 151 -13.05 8.04 -0.40
N GLY A 152 -11.76 8.23 -0.09
CA GLY A 152 -11.25 9.42 0.57
C GLY A 152 -11.01 9.27 2.07
N VAL A 153 -11.31 8.11 2.67
CA VAL A 153 -11.08 7.80 4.10
C VAL A 153 -10.74 6.31 4.33
N ARG A 154 -10.43 5.57 3.26
CA ARG A 154 -10.22 4.11 3.31
C ARG A 154 -9.00 3.74 4.14
N VAL A 155 -7.95 4.55 4.10
CA VAL A 155 -6.72 4.28 4.86
C VAL A 155 -7.01 4.33 6.36
N PHE A 156 -7.68 5.39 6.84
CA PHE A 156 -8.09 5.47 8.25
C PHE A 156 -9.08 4.35 8.62
N GLN A 157 -10.06 4.06 7.76
CA GLN A 157 -11.02 2.98 7.99
C GLN A 157 -10.31 1.61 8.15
N HIS A 158 -9.30 1.34 7.33
CA HIS A 158 -8.51 0.12 7.38
C HIS A 158 -7.72 -0.02 8.68
N PHE A 159 -7.13 1.08 9.17
CA PHE A 159 -6.42 1.09 10.45
C PHE A 159 -7.38 0.99 11.63
N LEU A 160 -8.49 1.74 11.59
CA LEU A 160 -9.52 1.70 12.62
C LEU A 160 -10.08 0.29 12.80
N SER A 161 -10.35 -0.44 11.72
CA SER A 161 -10.88 -1.81 11.78
C SER A 161 -9.92 -2.84 12.40
N ARG A 162 -8.63 -2.50 12.55
CA ARG A 162 -7.57 -3.34 13.14
C ARG A 162 -7.07 -2.82 14.48
N SER A 163 -7.50 -1.64 14.87
CA SER A 163 -7.09 -1.00 16.13
C SER A 163 -7.81 -1.60 17.34
N ASN A 164 -7.28 -1.32 18.53
CA ASN A 164 -7.88 -1.71 19.81
C ASN A 164 -8.69 -0.58 20.46
N VAL A 165 -9.00 0.49 19.72
CA VAL A 165 -9.69 1.68 20.28
C VAL A 165 -11.04 1.36 20.91
N SER A 166 -11.74 0.30 20.44
CA SER A 166 -13.02 -0.14 21.03
C SER A 166 -12.91 -0.49 22.51
N LYS A 167 -11.74 -0.91 22.99
CA LYS A 167 -11.48 -1.24 24.40
C LYS A 167 -11.37 0.00 25.29
N LEU A 168 -11.24 1.19 24.70
CA LEU A 168 -11.08 2.48 25.41
C LEU A 168 -12.39 3.29 25.44
N LEU A 169 -13.46 2.75 24.86
CA LEU A 169 -14.77 3.40 24.86
C LEU A 169 -15.63 2.88 26.02
N GLU A 170 -16.37 3.80 26.62
CA GLU A 170 -17.31 3.58 27.72
C GLU A 170 -18.75 3.59 27.17
N ASP A 171 -19.61 2.74 27.71
CA ASP A 171 -20.98 2.62 27.25
C ASP A 171 -21.83 3.84 27.63
N GLY A 172 -22.71 4.26 26.71
CA GLY A 172 -23.59 5.41 26.91
C GLY A 172 -22.89 6.76 26.81
N GLU A 173 -21.57 6.78 26.65
CA GLU A 173 -20.80 7.99 26.44
C GLU A 173 -20.78 8.42 24.98
N ASN A 174 -20.65 9.73 24.77
CA ASN A 174 -20.52 10.30 23.44
C ASN A 174 -19.06 10.51 23.08
N TYR A 175 -18.72 10.34 21.80
CA TYR A 175 -17.36 10.52 21.30
C TYR A 175 -17.32 11.38 20.04
N THR A 176 -16.20 12.06 19.83
CA THR A 176 -15.90 12.71 18.56
C THR A 176 -14.65 12.06 17.98
N VAL A 177 -14.73 11.65 16.72
CA VAL A 177 -13.61 11.08 15.99
C VAL A 177 -13.14 12.03 14.89
N PHE A 178 -11.84 12.26 14.84
CA PHE A 178 -11.17 12.96 13.76
C PHE A 178 -10.73 11.93 12.72
N VAL A 179 -11.25 12.02 11.50
CA VAL A 179 -10.98 11.07 10.42
C VAL A 179 -10.15 11.76 9.35
N PRO A 180 -8.82 11.50 9.29
CA PRO A 180 -7.99 12.01 8.22
C PRO A 180 -8.43 11.46 6.88
N THR A 181 -8.38 12.32 5.86
CA THR A 181 -8.62 11.90 4.48
C THR A 181 -7.51 10.98 3.96
N ASP A 182 -7.75 10.23 2.89
CA ASP A 182 -6.72 9.40 2.23
C ASP A 182 -5.51 10.26 1.80
N HIS A 183 -5.76 11.51 1.37
CA HIS A 183 -4.73 12.48 1.03
C HIS A 183 -3.82 12.84 2.22
N ALA A 184 -4.35 12.86 3.45
CA ALA A 184 -3.57 13.09 4.66
C ALA A 184 -2.45 12.04 4.84
N PHE A 185 -2.70 10.79 4.42
CA PHE A 185 -1.72 9.71 4.45
C PHE A 185 -0.76 9.73 3.26
N HIS A 186 -1.16 10.33 2.13
CA HIS A 186 -0.31 10.43 0.93
C HIS A 186 1.02 11.15 1.19
N ARG A 187 1.00 12.24 1.98
CA ARG A 187 2.21 13.00 2.38
C ARG A 187 3.30 12.14 3.03
N TRP A 188 2.92 11.01 3.60
CA TRP A 188 3.83 10.13 4.35
C TRP A 188 4.21 8.88 3.56
N HIS A 189 3.96 8.83 2.25
CA HIS A 189 4.34 7.68 1.44
C HIS A 189 5.88 7.55 1.34
N PRO A 190 6.39 6.32 1.21
CA PRO A 190 7.83 6.08 1.13
C PRO A 190 8.55 6.78 0.00
N ILE A 191 7.88 7.15 -1.09
CA ILE A 191 8.51 7.85 -2.21
C ILE A 191 9.14 9.16 -1.74
N ASP A 192 8.52 9.85 -0.77
CA ASP A 192 9.00 11.12 -0.26
C ASP A 192 9.98 10.94 0.93
N TRP A 193 9.80 9.89 1.74
CA TRP A 193 10.49 9.73 3.03
C TRP A 193 11.47 8.56 3.11
N GLY A 194 11.47 7.65 2.12
CA GLY A 194 12.15 6.36 2.19
C GLY A 194 11.59 5.40 3.26
N PHE A 195 10.53 5.79 3.97
CA PHE A 195 10.00 5.08 5.12
C PHE A 195 8.50 5.39 5.31
N TYR A 196 7.66 4.36 5.48
CA TYR A 196 6.24 4.54 5.77
C TYR A 196 6.00 4.47 7.30
N PRO A 197 5.68 5.58 7.99
CA PRO A 197 5.56 5.58 9.45
C PRO A 197 4.43 4.66 9.95
N PHE A 198 3.37 4.50 9.16
CA PHE A 198 2.24 3.63 9.54
C PHE A 198 2.51 2.12 9.34
N SER A 199 3.73 1.75 8.93
CA SER A 199 4.22 0.36 8.99
C SER A 199 4.68 -0.06 10.40
N VAL A 200 4.72 0.88 11.35
CA VAL A 200 5.00 0.62 12.77
C VAL A 200 3.68 0.46 13.52
N PRO A 201 3.30 -0.76 13.95
CA PRO A 201 2.00 -1.01 14.55
C PRO A 201 1.71 -0.17 15.78
N GLU A 202 2.69 -0.01 16.66
CA GLU A 202 2.58 0.74 17.91
C GLU A 202 2.35 2.23 17.64
N PHE A 203 3.03 2.77 16.63
CA PHE A 203 2.85 4.14 16.18
C PHE A 203 1.46 4.34 15.56
N THR A 204 1.05 3.46 14.65
CA THR A 204 -0.27 3.50 14.01
C THR A 204 -1.39 3.41 15.05
N GLU A 205 -1.28 2.51 16.03
CA GLU A 205 -2.25 2.39 17.11
C GLU A 205 -2.32 3.68 17.94
N SER A 206 -1.17 4.24 18.32
CA SER A 206 -1.10 5.52 19.02
C SER A 206 -1.76 6.64 18.23
N VAL A 207 -1.53 6.70 16.92
CA VAL A 207 -2.19 7.67 16.04
C VAL A 207 -3.70 7.47 16.08
N ILE A 208 -4.22 6.26 15.84
CA ILE A 208 -5.67 6.01 15.80
C ILE A 208 -6.33 6.38 17.12
N ILE A 209 -5.81 5.94 18.26
CA ILE A 209 -6.38 6.26 19.58
C ILE A 209 -6.42 7.78 19.81
N ASN A 210 -5.38 8.51 19.39
CA ASN A 210 -5.30 9.95 19.54
C ASN A 210 -6.21 10.73 18.57
N HIS A 211 -6.93 10.07 17.67
CA HIS A 211 -7.98 10.67 16.85
C HIS A 211 -9.36 10.60 17.50
N PHE A 212 -9.49 10.06 18.72
CA PHE A 212 -10.75 10.00 19.46
C PHE A 212 -10.69 10.91 20.69
N VAL A 213 -11.78 11.63 20.96
CA VAL A 213 -11.98 12.42 22.17
C VAL A 213 -13.33 12.08 22.80
N LYS A 214 -13.40 12.09 24.13
CA LYS A 214 -14.66 11.95 24.88
C LYS A 214 -15.47 13.24 24.80
N GLY A 215 -16.74 13.13 24.45
CA GLY A 215 -17.69 14.22 24.22
C GLY A 215 -18.17 14.31 22.77
N ASN A 216 -19.39 14.83 22.58
CA ASN A 216 -19.93 15.20 21.26
C ASN A 216 -19.59 16.66 20.95
N TYR A 217 -18.46 16.92 20.31
CA TYR A 217 -18.06 18.26 19.90
C TYR A 217 -18.63 18.53 18.52
N LEU A 218 -19.47 19.56 18.38
CA LEU A 218 -19.93 20.07 17.09
C LEU A 218 -19.10 21.30 16.70
N GLN A 219 -18.94 21.56 15.41
CA GLN A 219 -18.11 22.68 14.95
C GLN A 219 -18.58 24.03 15.50
N ASP A 220 -19.90 24.23 15.63
CA ASP A 220 -20.47 25.47 16.16
C ASP A 220 -20.25 25.61 17.68
N ASP A 221 -20.29 24.51 18.42
CA ASP A 221 -20.21 24.49 19.89
C ASP A 221 -18.77 24.59 20.42
N VAL A 222 -17.77 24.25 19.60
CA VAL A 222 -16.36 24.34 19.97
C VAL A 222 -15.93 25.78 20.18
N LYS A 223 -15.25 26.07 21.29
CA LYS A 223 -14.70 27.39 21.61
C LYS A 223 -13.29 27.56 21.07
N ASP A 224 -12.92 28.79 20.73
CA ASP A 224 -11.53 29.10 20.34
C ASP A 224 -10.58 28.87 21.52
N ASN A 225 -9.41 28.27 21.24
CA ASN A 225 -8.42 27.79 22.21
C ASN A 225 -8.95 26.76 23.21
N GLN A 226 -10.07 26.09 22.91
CA GLN A 226 -10.54 24.99 23.72
C GLN A 226 -9.54 23.83 23.66
N ILE A 227 -9.12 23.35 24.83
CA ILE A 227 -8.22 22.20 24.97
C ILE A 227 -9.05 20.98 25.35
N VAL A 228 -8.85 19.87 24.64
CA VAL A 228 -9.50 18.59 24.90
C VAL A 228 -8.45 17.49 24.95
N THR A 229 -8.64 16.51 25.84
CA THR A 229 -7.76 15.35 25.94
C THR A 229 -8.29 14.20 25.09
N THR A 230 -7.42 13.60 24.28
CA THR A 230 -7.72 12.43 23.47
C THR A 230 -7.76 11.16 24.32
N LEU A 231 -8.31 10.07 23.79
CA LEU A 231 -8.26 8.76 24.46
C LEU A 231 -6.82 8.24 24.65
N GLY A 232 -5.86 8.79 23.89
CA GLY A 232 -4.44 8.46 23.99
C GLY A 232 -3.67 9.36 24.97
N GLY A 233 -4.38 10.22 25.71
CA GLY A 233 -3.81 11.12 26.71
C GLY A 233 -3.10 12.35 26.15
N ARG A 234 -3.13 12.58 24.83
CA ARG A 234 -2.59 13.79 24.22
C ARG A 234 -3.63 14.91 24.27
N GLN A 235 -3.15 16.15 24.22
CA GLN A 235 -4.04 17.31 24.14
C GLN A 235 -4.22 17.76 22.69
N ILE A 236 -5.46 18.04 22.32
CA ILE A 236 -5.80 18.80 21.12
C ILE A 236 -6.26 20.19 21.51
N VAL A 237 -5.91 21.17 20.68
CA VAL A 237 -6.33 22.56 20.80
C VAL A 237 -7.15 22.93 19.58
N PHE A 238 -8.38 23.38 19.81
CA PHE A 238 -9.22 23.93 18.76
C PHE A 238 -8.88 25.39 18.49
N ARG A 239 -8.85 25.79 17.22
CA ARG A 239 -8.75 27.21 16.79
C ARG A 239 -9.78 27.51 15.71
N LYS A 240 -10.37 28.71 15.73
CA LYS A 240 -11.51 29.10 14.88
C LYS A 240 -11.24 30.29 13.95
N ILE A 241 -10.06 30.37 13.28
CA ILE A 241 -9.74 31.51 12.41
C ILE A 241 -8.86 31.09 11.20
N PRO A 242 -9.28 31.29 9.93
CA PRO A 242 -10.63 31.60 9.42
C PRO A 242 -11.53 30.35 9.28
N PHE A 243 -10.99 29.16 9.56
CA PHE A 243 -11.69 27.87 9.56
C PHE A 243 -11.39 27.12 10.86
N LEU A 244 -12.18 26.10 11.18
CA LEU A 244 -11.91 25.25 12.35
C LEU A 244 -10.63 24.43 12.14
N MET A 245 -9.71 24.52 13.09
CA MET A 245 -8.48 23.76 13.14
C MET A 245 -8.37 22.98 14.44
N VAL A 246 -7.70 21.84 14.39
CA VAL A 246 -7.37 20.99 15.54
C VAL A 246 -5.87 20.75 15.52
N ASN A 247 -5.14 21.24 16.53
CA ASN A 247 -3.66 21.18 16.57
C ASN A 247 -2.98 21.73 15.29
N GLY A 248 -3.57 22.76 14.68
CA GLY A 248 -3.06 23.35 13.43
C GLY A 248 -3.42 22.57 12.17
N VAL A 249 -4.17 21.47 12.28
CA VAL A 249 -4.72 20.73 11.13
C VAL A 249 -6.12 21.25 10.82
N GLN A 250 -6.39 21.58 9.56
CA GLN A 250 -7.71 22.02 9.12
C GLN A 250 -8.74 20.88 9.20
N VAL A 251 -9.91 21.18 9.78
CA VAL A 251 -11.11 20.36 9.65
C VAL A 251 -11.75 20.69 8.30
N VAL A 252 -11.75 19.72 7.38
CA VAL A 252 -12.20 19.91 5.99
C VAL A 252 -13.71 19.72 5.84
N LYS A 253 -14.31 18.93 6.73
CA LYS A 253 -15.75 18.68 6.84
C LYS A 253 -16.03 18.18 8.24
N GLY A 254 -17.15 18.55 8.85
CA GLY A 254 -17.50 18.07 10.18
C GLY A 254 -18.98 17.82 10.34
N ASP A 255 -19.39 17.64 11.60
CA ASP A 255 -20.78 17.46 12.03
C ASP A 255 -21.52 16.37 11.28
N THR A 256 -20.81 15.29 10.95
CA THR A 256 -21.44 14.10 10.38
C THR A 256 -21.98 13.27 11.54
N PRO A 257 -23.31 13.26 11.75
CA PRO A 257 -23.89 12.64 12.92
C PRO A 257 -23.71 11.13 12.85
N VAL A 258 -23.32 10.56 13.98
CA VAL A 258 -23.23 9.12 14.19
C VAL A 258 -23.88 8.83 15.54
N ALA A 259 -24.54 7.67 15.69
CA ALA A 259 -25.16 7.35 16.97
C ALA A 259 -24.08 7.32 18.08
N ASN A 260 -24.35 8.07 19.15
CA ASN A 260 -23.45 8.33 20.28
C ASN A 260 -22.18 9.12 19.92
N GLY A 261 -22.25 10.05 18.95
CA GLY A 261 -21.14 10.97 18.72
C GLY A 261 -21.12 11.73 17.40
N ASN A 262 -19.93 12.17 17.01
CA ASN A 262 -19.69 12.96 15.81
C ASN A 262 -18.42 12.53 15.07
N ILE A 263 -18.39 12.77 13.76
CA ILE A 263 -17.23 12.59 12.89
C ILE A 263 -16.80 13.95 12.32
N MET A 264 -15.52 14.28 12.48
CA MET A 264 -14.87 15.42 11.84
C MET A 264 -13.76 14.94 10.91
N PHE A 265 -13.76 15.34 9.66
CA PHE A 265 -12.73 14.98 8.68
C PHE A 265 -11.57 15.98 8.71
N THR A 266 -10.33 15.48 8.66
CA THR A 266 -9.12 16.31 8.70
C THR A 266 -8.28 16.18 7.43
N GLY A 267 -7.65 17.29 7.03
CA GLY A 267 -6.77 17.33 5.85
C GLY A 267 -5.40 16.67 6.08
N GLU A 268 -5.00 16.53 7.35
CA GLU A 268 -3.75 15.90 7.77
C GLU A 268 -4.01 14.91 8.92
N VAL A 269 -3.03 14.05 9.20
CA VAL A 269 -3.07 13.10 10.31
C VAL A 269 -2.61 13.80 11.58
N LEU A 270 -3.45 13.82 12.62
CA LEU A 270 -3.11 14.48 13.87
C LEU A 270 -1.86 13.85 14.50
N PHE A 271 -1.00 14.72 15.04
CA PHE A 271 0.23 14.35 15.75
C PHE A 271 1.31 13.64 14.91
N VAL A 272 1.24 13.72 13.58
CA VAL A 272 2.28 13.22 12.69
C VAL A 272 2.98 14.42 12.05
N ASN A 273 4.29 14.54 12.27
CA ASN A 273 5.13 15.58 11.66
C ASN A 273 6.51 15.02 11.32
N GLU A 274 7.30 15.79 10.58
CA GLU A 274 8.61 15.39 10.05
C GLU A 274 9.58 14.93 11.15
N SER A 275 9.60 15.63 12.29
CA SER A 275 10.46 15.24 13.41
C SER A 275 10.07 13.90 14.02
N VAL A 276 8.78 13.60 14.09
CA VAL A 276 8.25 12.33 14.60
C VAL A 276 8.62 11.20 13.64
N VAL A 277 8.40 11.41 12.34
CA VAL A 277 8.72 10.42 11.30
C VAL A 277 10.22 10.16 11.22
N SER A 278 11.06 11.19 11.31
CA SER A 278 12.52 11.05 11.31
C SER A 278 13.02 10.21 12.50
N ARG A 279 12.51 10.47 13.72
CA ARG A 279 12.85 9.63 14.89
C ARG A 279 12.39 8.19 14.71
N LEU A 280 11.17 8.00 14.22
CA LEU A 280 10.60 6.67 14.00
C LEU A 280 11.40 5.89 12.95
N HIS A 281 11.83 6.54 11.88
CA HIS A 281 12.69 5.97 10.84
C HIS A 281 14.04 5.51 11.44
N GLN A 282 14.71 6.36 12.23
CA GLN A 282 15.96 5.98 12.90
C GLN A 282 15.82 4.76 13.83
N GLN A 283 14.68 4.63 14.49
CA GLN A 283 14.36 3.51 15.39
C GLN A 283 13.92 2.24 14.64
N HIS A 284 13.48 2.36 13.39
CA HIS A 284 12.93 1.28 12.57
C HIS A 284 13.55 1.23 11.18
N ARG A 285 14.89 1.26 11.12
CA ARG A 285 15.63 1.13 9.85
C ARG A 285 15.32 -0.15 9.10
N ASP A 286 14.91 -1.19 9.82
CA ASP A 286 14.41 -2.43 9.25
C ASP A 286 13.16 -2.24 8.38
N LYS A 287 12.43 -1.14 8.48
CA LYS A 287 11.21 -0.87 7.69
C LYS A 287 11.41 0.16 6.59
N GLU A 288 12.65 0.55 6.33
CA GLU A 288 12.99 1.39 5.18
C GLU A 288 12.47 0.76 3.89
N THR A 289 11.98 1.58 2.97
CA THR A 289 11.51 1.12 1.67
C THR A 289 12.67 1.20 0.68
N PRO A 290 12.95 0.13 -0.07
CA PRO A 290 14.03 0.14 -1.04
C PRO A 290 13.78 1.17 -2.15
N PRO A 291 14.82 1.82 -2.67
CA PRO A 291 14.71 2.61 -3.89
C PRO A 291 14.41 1.68 -5.07
N LEU A 292 13.73 2.20 -6.09
CA LEU A 292 13.49 1.45 -7.31
C LEU A 292 14.82 1.21 -8.04
N LEU A 293 15.07 -0.02 -8.47
CA LEU A 293 16.22 -0.38 -9.30
C LEU A 293 15.82 -0.41 -10.77
N ALA A 294 16.71 0.05 -11.66
CA ALA A 294 16.52 -0.02 -13.12
C ALA A 294 16.95 -1.37 -13.73
N PHE A 295 17.51 -2.27 -12.93
CA PHE A 295 18.15 -3.51 -13.37
C PHE A 295 17.20 -4.73 -13.39
N PRO A 296 17.46 -5.75 -14.22
CA PRO A 296 16.43 -6.71 -14.69
C PRO A 296 15.88 -7.68 -13.64
N TRP A 297 16.50 -7.80 -12.47
CA TRP A 297 16.12 -8.79 -11.46
C TRP A 297 15.01 -8.29 -10.52
N PHE A 298 13.96 -7.66 -11.07
CA PHE A 298 12.79 -7.19 -10.31
C PHE A 298 12.14 -8.30 -9.46
N GLY A 299 12.27 -9.55 -9.90
CA GLY A 299 11.78 -10.74 -9.20
C GLY A 299 12.63 -11.16 -7.99
N ALA A 300 13.81 -10.58 -7.76
CA ALA A 300 14.74 -10.90 -6.67
C ALA A 300 15.22 -9.61 -5.96
N GLN A 301 14.26 -8.85 -5.41
CA GLN A 301 14.51 -7.54 -4.81
C GLN A 301 15.53 -7.60 -3.68
N PHE A 302 15.36 -8.52 -2.73
CA PHE A 302 16.31 -8.66 -1.61
C PHE A 302 17.73 -8.90 -2.11
N LEU A 303 17.92 -9.87 -3.00
CA LEU A 303 19.23 -10.24 -3.53
C LEU A 303 19.89 -9.06 -4.27
N SER A 304 19.12 -8.32 -5.07
CA SER A 304 19.62 -7.16 -5.83
C SER A 304 20.09 -6.03 -4.91
N HIS A 305 19.32 -5.70 -3.87
CA HIS A 305 19.71 -4.66 -2.91
C HIS A 305 20.85 -5.11 -2.00
N ALA A 306 20.87 -6.39 -1.59
CA ALA A 306 21.97 -6.94 -0.83
C ALA A 306 23.28 -6.88 -1.62
N PHE A 307 23.27 -7.28 -2.90
CA PHE A 307 24.42 -7.17 -3.78
C PHE A 307 24.97 -5.74 -3.85
N LEU A 308 24.11 -4.76 -4.11
CA LEU A 308 24.53 -3.34 -4.19
C LEU A 308 25.05 -2.80 -2.85
N ALA A 309 24.52 -3.26 -1.73
CA ALA A 309 25.02 -2.90 -0.40
C ALA A 309 26.42 -3.48 -0.16
N LEU A 310 26.63 -4.74 -0.52
CA LEU A 310 27.89 -5.45 -0.36
C LEU A 310 28.97 -4.96 -1.34
N GLU A 311 28.61 -4.63 -2.58
CA GLU A 311 29.54 -4.13 -3.61
C GLU A 311 30.21 -2.81 -3.18
N ARG A 312 29.53 -2.01 -2.35
CA ARG A 312 30.07 -0.75 -1.81
C ARG A 312 31.01 -0.94 -0.62
N ASP A 313 31.05 -2.13 -0.03
CA ASP A 313 31.89 -2.46 1.12
C ASP A 313 33.02 -3.41 0.71
N ARG A 314 34.25 -2.94 0.85
CA ARG A 314 35.46 -3.66 0.43
C ARG A 314 35.71 -4.96 1.18
N ARG A 315 35.03 -5.20 2.32
CA ARG A 315 35.11 -6.46 3.09
C ARG A 315 34.40 -7.63 2.41
N PHE A 316 33.69 -7.39 1.30
CA PHE A 316 32.82 -8.36 0.63
C PHE A 316 33.12 -8.51 -0.86
N SER A 317 34.35 -8.25 -1.27
CA SER A 317 34.79 -8.34 -2.67
C SER A 317 34.68 -9.76 -3.22
N HIS A 318 34.91 -10.78 -2.38
CA HIS A 318 34.84 -12.18 -2.81
C HIS A 318 33.41 -12.70 -2.92
N ILE A 319 32.53 -12.39 -1.96
CA ILE A 319 31.13 -12.83 -2.04
C ILE A 319 30.41 -12.17 -3.23
N THR A 320 30.61 -10.87 -3.48
CA THR A 320 29.97 -10.20 -4.63
C THR A 320 30.45 -10.77 -5.96
N ARG A 321 31.74 -11.10 -6.09
CA ARG A 321 32.30 -11.81 -7.25
C ARG A 321 31.60 -13.15 -7.52
N PHE A 322 31.21 -13.88 -6.47
CA PHE A 322 30.56 -15.18 -6.60
C PHE A 322 29.03 -15.14 -6.70
N LEU A 323 28.39 -14.04 -6.30
CA LEU A 323 26.93 -13.85 -6.38
C LEU A 323 26.49 -13.63 -7.83
N ASN A 324 26.52 -14.68 -8.66
CA ASN A 324 25.92 -14.65 -9.99
C ASN A 324 24.39 -14.51 -9.87
N LEU A 325 23.90 -13.27 -9.96
CA LEU A 325 22.49 -12.94 -9.76
C LEU A 325 21.56 -13.72 -10.70
N ALA A 326 22.01 -14.05 -11.91
CA ALA A 326 21.20 -14.80 -12.87
C ALA A 326 20.84 -16.21 -12.39
N ASP A 327 21.81 -16.89 -11.78
CA ASP A 327 21.64 -18.25 -11.27
C ASP A 327 20.96 -18.27 -9.90
N LEU A 328 21.18 -17.24 -9.06
CA LEU A 328 20.61 -17.17 -7.71
C LEU A 328 19.19 -16.60 -7.66
N ALA A 329 18.82 -15.68 -8.56
CA ALA A 329 17.53 -15.00 -8.55
C ALA A 329 16.32 -15.95 -8.54
N PRO A 330 16.30 -17.08 -9.29
CA PRO A 330 15.21 -18.05 -9.22
C PRO A 330 15.02 -18.67 -7.83
N HIS A 331 16.09 -18.78 -7.03
CA HIS A 331 16.06 -19.36 -5.69
C HIS A 331 15.78 -18.32 -4.60
N VAL A 332 16.29 -17.10 -4.76
CA VAL A 332 16.13 -15.99 -3.81
C VAL A 332 15.17 -14.94 -4.37
N SER A 333 13.94 -15.36 -4.66
CA SER A 333 12.92 -14.50 -5.27
C SER A 333 12.14 -13.67 -4.24
N GLY A 334 11.94 -12.40 -4.57
CA GLY A 334 11.18 -11.44 -3.80
C GLY A 334 11.91 -10.95 -2.57
N THR A 335 11.25 -11.08 -1.41
CA THR A 335 11.63 -10.48 -0.13
C THR A 335 11.54 -11.49 1.01
N GLY A 336 11.89 -11.06 2.22
CA GLY A 336 11.79 -11.82 3.45
C GLY A 336 12.87 -12.89 3.55
N TYR A 337 14.13 -12.50 3.48
CA TYR A 337 15.28 -13.41 3.60
C TYR A 337 16.23 -12.97 4.71
N THR A 338 17.00 -13.96 5.17
CA THR A 338 18.18 -13.76 5.99
C THR A 338 19.39 -14.27 5.22
N PHE A 339 20.42 -13.45 5.08
CA PHE A 339 21.65 -13.79 4.38
C PHE A 339 22.84 -13.73 5.33
N PHE A 340 23.44 -14.88 5.60
CA PHE A 340 24.67 -14.99 6.35
C PHE A 340 25.85 -14.73 5.40
N VAL A 341 26.44 -13.54 5.45
CA VAL A 341 27.43 -13.09 4.46
C VAL A 341 28.84 -13.34 4.99
N PRO A 342 29.64 -14.22 4.38
CA PRO A 342 31.03 -14.38 4.78
C PRO A 342 31.84 -13.15 4.39
N VAL A 343 32.66 -12.64 5.30
CA VAL A 343 33.66 -11.59 5.01
C VAL A 343 34.79 -12.15 4.14
N ASP A 344 35.56 -11.29 3.48
CA ASP A 344 36.62 -11.72 2.56
C ASP A 344 37.65 -12.67 3.21
N THR A 345 38.03 -12.43 4.47
CA THR A 345 38.94 -13.32 5.21
C THR A 345 38.40 -14.74 5.38
N ALA A 346 37.08 -14.94 5.33
CA ALA A 346 36.45 -16.26 5.35
C ALA A 346 36.73 -17.06 4.08
N PHE A 347 36.80 -16.39 2.92
CA PHE A 347 37.11 -17.02 1.63
C PHE A 347 38.61 -17.30 1.50
N GLU A 348 39.46 -16.37 1.92
CA GLU A 348 40.92 -16.50 1.94
C GLU A 348 41.37 -17.69 2.80
N ALA A 349 40.75 -17.88 3.97
CA ALA A 349 41.10 -18.95 4.91
C ALA A 349 40.97 -20.36 4.32
N ILE A 350 40.17 -20.53 3.26
CA ILE A 350 39.92 -21.81 2.59
C ILE A 350 40.36 -21.81 1.13
N GLY A 351 41.04 -20.76 0.66
CA GLY A 351 41.60 -20.66 -0.69
C GLY A 351 40.58 -20.40 -1.81
N LEU A 352 39.35 -19.96 -1.48
CA LEU A 352 38.34 -19.63 -2.49
C LEU A 352 38.62 -18.29 -3.18
N ASP A 353 39.42 -17.42 -2.56
CA ASP A 353 39.93 -16.18 -3.14
C ASP A 353 40.64 -16.40 -4.48
N LYS A 354 41.31 -17.55 -4.65
CA LYS A 354 42.10 -17.90 -5.85
C LYS A 354 41.31 -18.65 -6.92
N MET A 355 40.07 -19.01 -6.64
CA MET A 355 39.23 -19.76 -7.58
C MET A 355 38.63 -18.84 -8.64
N PRO A 356 38.35 -19.32 -9.88
CA PRO A 356 37.73 -18.50 -10.93
C PRO A 356 36.32 -18.05 -10.54
N ASP A 357 35.84 -16.95 -11.13
CA ASP A 357 34.56 -16.30 -10.75
C ASP A 357 33.35 -17.23 -10.84
N ASN A 358 33.36 -18.16 -11.80
CA ASN A 358 32.27 -19.11 -12.02
C ASN A 358 32.31 -20.35 -11.09
N TYR A 359 33.29 -20.45 -10.20
CA TYR A 359 33.51 -21.63 -9.37
C TYR A 359 32.32 -21.97 -8.47
N LEU A 360 31.60 -20.95 -7.99
CA LEU A 360 30.40 -21.12 -7.15
C LEU A 360 29.08 -20.93 -7.91
N SER A 361 29.10 -20.78 -9.23
CA SER A 361 27.87 -20.43 -10.00
C SER A 361 26.99 -21.64 -10.36
N ASN A 362 27.46 -22.88 -10.18
CA ASN A 362 26.71 -24.06 -10.58
C ASN A 362 26.89 -25.25 -9.63
N GLY A 363 26.03 -26.26 -9.77
CA GLY A 363 26.12 -27.54 -9.06
C GLY A 363 26.35 -27.41 -7.56
N ASN A 364 27.39 -28.07 -7.05
CA ASN A 364 27.76 -28.00 -5.64
C ASN A 364 28.23 -26.60 -5.20
N GLY A 365 28.77 -25.80 -6.11
CA GLY A 365 29.18 -24.43 -5.82
C GLY A 365 27.99 -23.52 -5.53
N LEU A 366 26.95 -23.59 -6.37
CA LEU A 366 25.69 -22.86 -6.16
C LEU A 366 25.03 -23.28 -4.85
N GLN A 367 25.10 -24.57 -4.54
CA GLN A 367 24.62 -25.15 -3.30
C GLN A 367 25.31 -24.57 -2.05
N VAL A 368 26.62 -24.28 -2.13
CA VAL A 368 27.34 -23.56 -1.07
C VAL A 368 26.78 -22.15 -0.91
N LEU A 369 26.55 -21.40 -1.98
CA LEU A 369 25.95 -20.07 -1.89
C LEU A 369 24.53 -20.11 -1.27
N LEU A 370 23.69 -21.03 -1.71
CA LEU A 370 22.32 -21.21 -1.19
C LEU A 370 22.28 -21.59 0.30
N ASN A 371 23.35 -22.19 0.85
CA ASN A 371 23.44 -22.46 2.28
C ASN A 371 23.51 -21.21 3.15
N HIS A 372 23.88 -20.07 2.57
CA HIS A 372 23.97 -18.81 3.28
C HIS A 372 22.63 -18.07 3.37
N PHE A 373 21.61 -18.53 2.64
CA PHE A 373 20.29 -17.92 2.65
C PHE A 373 19.30 -18.76 3.44
N VAL A 374 18.51 -18.09 4.27
CA VAL A 374 17.35 -18.67 4.97
C VAL A 374 16.10 -17.93 4.51
N LYS A 375 15.02 -18.67 4.18
CA LYS A 375 13.72 -18.04 3.91
C LYS A 375 13.12 -17.58 5.24
N GLY A 376 12.71 -16.32 5.29
CA GLY A 376 12.28 -15.64 6.50
C GLY A 376 13.27 -14.56 6.89
N ARG A 377 12.73 -13.42 7.31
CA ARG A 377 13.52 -12.32 7.86
C ARG A 377 13.72 -12.56 9.36
N LEU A 378 14.95 -12.80 9.76
CA LEU A 378 15.34 -13.00 11.14
C LEU A 378 16.02 -11.75 11.70
N TYR A 379 15.76 -11.49 12.97
CA TYR A 379 16.45 -10.50 13.80
C TYR A 379 17.40 -11.22 14.76
N ASP A 380 18.32 -10.50 15.41
CA ASP A 380 19.25 -11.08 16.39
C ASP A 380 18.47 -11.82 17.50
N ARG A 381 17.36 -11.23 17.97
CA ARG A 381 16.45 -11.85 18.95
C ARG A 381 15.83 -13.18 18.51
N ASP A 382 15.79 -13.46 17.21
CA ASP A 382 15.27 -14.72 16.67
C ASP A 382 16.35 -15.80 16.61
N LEU A 383 17.64 -15.42 16.62
CA LEU A 383 18.78 -16.33 16.67
C LEU A 383 19.01 -16.83 18.10
N LYS A 384 18.08 -17.62 18.61
CA LYS A 384 18.11 -18.20 19.97
C LYS A 384 19.03 -19.42 20.03
N ASP A 385 19.60 -19.68 21.21
CA ASP A 385 20.46 -20.85 21.43
C ASP A 385 19.71 -22.16 21.14
N GLY A 386 20.37 -23.08 20.43
CA GLY A 386 19.80 -24.38 20.04
C GLY A 386 18.82 -24.33 18.86
N THR A 387 18.59 -23.16 18.24
CA THR A 387 17.69 -23.06 17.08
C THR A 387 18.31 -23.74 15.87
N GLU A 388 17.51 -24.54 15.16
CA GLU A 388 17.88 -25.11 13.86
C GLU A 388 17.06 -24.43 12.75
N LEU A 389 17.74 -23.91 11.74
CA LEU A 389 17.16 -23.22 10.59
C LEU A 389 17.44 -24.03 9.31
N LEU A 390 16.48 -24.06 8.39
CA LEU A 390 16.67 -24.68 7.08
C LEU A 390 17.17 -23.62 6.09
N SER A 391 18.35 -23.84 5.49
CA SER A 391 18.85 -22.99 4.41
C SER A 391 18.09 -23.26 3.10
N LEU A 392 18.14 -22.31 2.15
CA LEU A 392 17.66 -22.54 0.79
C LEU A 392 18.44 -23.64 0.08
N GLY A 393 19.66 -23.88 0.55
CA GLY A 393 20.47 -25.00 0.17
C GLY A 393 20.07 -26.35 0.81
N ASN A 394 18.92 -26.45 1.47
CA ASN A 394 18.46 -27.68 2.10
C ASN A 394 19.46 -28.24 3.13
N SER A 395 20.25 -27.36 3.75
CA SER A 395 21.18 -27.67 4.83
C SER A 395 20.67 -27.12 6.15
N THR A 396 20.90 -27.83 7.24
CA THR A 396 20.54 -27.35 8.58
C THR A 396 21.63 -26.42 9.10
N ILE A 397 21.23 -25.19 9.44
CA ILE A 397 22.05 -24.21 10.14
C ILE A 397 21.68 -24.28 11.63
N LYS A 398 22.67 -24.52 12.48
CA LYS A 398 22.52 -24.56 13.94
C LYS A 398 22.98 -23.24 14.53
N ILE A 399 22.15 -22.66 15.38
CA ILE A 399 22.47 -21.44 16.12
C ILE A 399 22.90 -21.82 17.52
N ALA A 400 24.08 -21.34 17.94
CA ALA A 400 24.51 -21.42 19.33
C ALA A 400 24.79 -20.02 19.85
N ARG A 401 24.11 -19.60 20.91
CA ARG A 401 24.23 -18.26 21.50
C ARG A 401 24.87 -18.35 22.88
N LYS A 402 26.01 -17.68 23.04
CA LYS A 402 26.79 -17.62 24.30
C LYS A 402 27.00 -16.16 24.70
N LYS A 403 26.24 -15.67 25.69
CA LYS A 403 26.29 -14.28 26.18
C LYS A 403 26.20 -13.25 25.03
N GLU A 404 27.34 -12.76 24.55
CA GLU A 404 27.47 -11.73 23.51
C GLU A 404 27.92 -12.29 22.15
N ARG A 405 28.15 -13.59 22.05
CA ARG A 405 28.60 -14.26 20.82
C ARG A 405 27.51 -15.17 20.28
N VAL A 406 27.27 -15.08 18.98
CA VAL A 406 26.35 -15.95 18.24
C VAL A 406 27.15 -16.72 17.20
N ASP A 407 27.11 -18.05 17.31
CA ASP A 407 27.70 -18.98 16.36
C ASP A 407 26.59 -19.50 15.42
N VAL A 408 26.88 -19.51 14.12
CA VAL A 408 26.07 -20.06 13.03
C VAL A 408 26.86 -21.25 12.48
N ASN A 409 26.47 -22.46 12.88
CA ASN A 409 27.32 -23.66 12.81
C ASN A 409 28.68 -23.39 13.48
N ASP A 410 29.78 -23.46 12.72
CA ASP A 410 31.13 -23.19 13.18
C ASP A 410 31.56 -21.71 12.96
N ALA A 411 30.72 -20.89 12.32
CA ALA A 411 30.99 -19.50 11.97
C ALA A 411 30.52 -18.53 13.06
N VAL A 412 31.28 -17.48 13.34
CA VAL A 412 30.92 -16.42 14.30
C VAL A 412 30.28 -15.27 13.57
N ILE A 413 29.17 -14.75 14.09
CA ILE A 413 28.60 -13.48 13.61
C ILE A 413 29.50 -12.34 14.09
N VAL A 414 30.06 -11.59 13.14
CA VAL A 414 30.92 -10.42 13.39
C VAL A 414 30.16 -9.11 13.33
N GLU A 415 29.04 -9.06 12.59
CA GLU A 415 28.15 -7.91 12.52
C GLU A 415 26.70 -8.42 12.39
N SER A 416 25.84 -7.99 13.30
CA SER A 416 24.44 -8.42 13.37
C SER A 416 23.48 -7.37 12.82
N GLU A 417 22.34 -7.83 12.31
CA GLU A 417 21.19 -6.98 11.94
C GLU A 417 21.50 -5.88 10.91
N VAL A 418 22.29 -6.22 9.89
CA VAL A 418 22.49 -5.31 8.76
C VAL A 418 21.26 -5.37 7.86
N PHE A 419 20.36 -4.38 7.97
CA PHE A 419 19.09 -4.40 7.26
C PHE A 419 19.26 -4.08 5.77
N VAL A 420 18.63 -4.91 4.92
CA VAL A 420 18.46 -4.63 3.50
C VAL A 420 17.04 -4.10 3.33
N TYR A 421 16.84 -2.83 3.71
CA TYR A 421 15.51 -2.20 3.74
C TYR A 421 14.50 -3.09 4.49
N ASN A 422 13.21 -3.05 4.11
CA ASN A 422 12.18 -4.00 4.54
C ASN A 422 12.23 -5.35 3.80
N LEU A 423 13.28 -5.60 3.01
CA LEU A 423 13.40 -6.78 2.17
C LEU A 423 14.04 -7.96 2.88
N GLY A 424 14.88 -7.72 3.89
CA GLY A 424 15.53 -8.78 4.64
C GLY A 424 16.60 -8.27 5.59
N THR A 425 17.42 -9.22 6.06
CA THR A 425 18.50 -8.96 7.02
C THR A 425 19.77 -9.70 6.59
N MET A 426 20.92 -9.08 6.77
CA MET A 426 22.23 -9.70 6.64
C MET A 426 22.88 -9.87 8.01
N PHE A 427 23.59 -10.97 8.18
CA PHE A 427 24.48 -11.21 9.32
C PHE A 427 25.86 -11.51 8.74
N TYR A 428 26.86 -10.71 9.10
CA TYR A 428 28.21 -10.93 8.59
C TYR A 428 28.90 -12.00 9.44
N ILE A 429 29.55 -12.97 8.79
CA ILE A 429 30.15 -14.13 9.45
C ILE A 429 31.61 -14.32 9.04
N ASP A 430 32.41 -14.93 9.92
CA ASP A 430 33.86 -15.13 9.74
C ASP A 430 34.26 -16.38 8.95
N LYS A 431 33.29 -17.21 8.53
CA LYS A 431 33.52 -18.46 7.79
C LYS A 431 32.45 -18.70 6.73
N VAL A 432 32.82 -19.42 5.67
CA VAL A 432 31.87 -19.91 4.67
C VAL A 432 31.09 -21.12 5.22
N LEU A 433 29.79 -21.15 5.02
CA LEU A 433 28.88 -22.22 5.45
C LEU A 433 28.84 -23.38 4.44
N PHE A 434 29.15 -24.58 4.92
CA PHE A 434 29.13 -25.81 4.14
C PHE A 434 28.16 -26.84 4.73
N SER A 435 27.48 -27.62 3.89
CA SER A 435 26.65 -28.75 4.34
C SER A 435 27.50 -29.96 4.77
N LYS A 436 28.65 -30.18 4.13
CA LYS A 436 29.69 -31.19 4.47
C LYS A 436 31.07 -30.65 4.07
N ARG A 437 32.13 -31.01 4.79
CA ARG A 437 33.51 -30.54 4.51
C ARG A 437 34.07 -31.05 3.18
N ASP A 438 33.52 -32.13 2.62
CA ASP A 438 33.99 -32.75 1.37
C ASP A 438 33.53 -32.03 0.09
N PHE A 439 32.85 -30.87 0.21
CA PHE A 439 32.27 -30.14 -0.92
C PHE A 439 33.13 -29.01 -1.50
N LEU A 440 34.43 -28.94 -1.19
CA LEU A 440 35.34 -28.14 -2.01
C LEU A 440 35.59 -28.91 -3.31
N PRO A 441 35.14 -28.47 -4.50
CA PRO A 441 35.56 -29.12 -5.73
C PRO A 441 37.09 -29.00 -5.86
N THR A 442 37.80 -30.10 -5.68
CA THR A 442 39.24 -30.15 -5.88
C THR A 442 39.53 -29.74 -7.32
N SER A 443 40.31 -28.68 -7.52
CA SER A 443 40.81 -28.32 -8.85
C SER A 443 41.75 -29.40 -9.33
N THR A 444 41.27 -30.32 -10.17
CA THR A 444 42.13 -31.14 -11.01
C THR A 444 42.63 -30.25 -12.15
N ILE A 445 43.77 -29.60 -11.94
CA ILE A 445 44.64 -29.22 -13.05
C ILE A 445 45.21 -30.55 -13.57
N ALA A 446 44.45 -31.24 -14.41
CA ALA A 446 44.95 -32.38 -15.16
C ALA A 446 45.80 -31.84 -16.31
N ASN A 447 47.12 -31.85 -16.11
CA ASN A 447 48.10 -31.87 -17.19
C ASN A 447 47.91 -33.18 -17.97
N ASP A 448 46.97 -33.23 -18.91
CA ASP A 448 46.90 -34.28 -19.91
C ASP A 448 47.28 -33.70 -21.27
N ILE A 449 48.54 -33.91 -21.62
CA ILE A 449 49.08 -33.75 -22.97
C ILE A 449 48.53 -34.94 -23.78
N ILE A 450 47.49 -34.72 -24.59
CA ILE A 450 47.04 -35.69 -25.59
C ILE A 450 47.29 -35.06 -26.98
N PRO A 451 48.07 -35.72 -27.88
CA PRO A 451 48.38 -35.17 -29.18
C PRO A 451 47.17 -35.19 -30.13
N THR A 452 47.13 -34.15 -30.94
CA THR A 452 46.13 -33.73 -31.91
C THR A 452 45.65 -34.85 -32.86
N GLN A 453 44.35 -35.12 -32.89
CA GLN A 453 43.67 -35.61 -34.11
C GLN A 453 42.74 -34.53 -34.65
N ARG A 454 43.06 -34.07 -35.87
CA ARG A 454 42.28 -33.10 -36.64
C ARG A 454 40.88 -33.65 -36.93
N ARG A 455 39.85 -33.00 -36.40
CA ARG A 455 38.49 -33.09 -36.92
C ARG A 455 38.15 -31.77 -37.60
N LYS A 456 37.94 -31.78 -38.91
CA LYS A 456 37.46 -30.63 -39.70
C LYS A 456 36.06 -30.25 -39.21
N VAL A 457 35.89 -29.00 -38.80
CA VAL A 457 34.58 -28.35 -38.62
C VAL A 457 34.37 -27.44 -39.83
N PRO A 458 33.19 -27.45 -40.50
CA PRO A 458 32.91 -26.50 -41.57
C PRO A 458 32.75 -25.09 -41.01
N SER A 459 33.41 -24.14 -41.66
CA SER A 459 33.34 -22.71 -41.38
C SER A 459 32.02 -22.13 -41.88
N ILE A 460 31.09 -21.84 -40.98
CA ILE A 460 30.05 -20.84 -41.19
C ILE A 460 30.21 -19.82 -40.06
N VAL A 461 30.90 -18.72 -40.37
CA VAL A 461 30.97 -17.52 -39.55
C VAL A 461 29.74 -16.70 -39.93
N GLU A 462 28.76 -16.64 -39.04
CA GLU A 462 27.73 -15.60 -39.14
C GLU A 462 28.35 -14.30 -38.62
N LYS A 463 28.35 -13.27 -39.47
CA LYS A 463 28.94 -11.97 -39.18
C LYS A 463 28.07 -11.25 -38.14
N VAL A 464 28.69 -10.70 -37.11
CA VAL A 464 28.06 -9.73 -36.19
C VAL A 464 27.58 -8.53 -37.03
N PRO A 465 26.33 -8.04 -36.87
CA PRO A 465 25.87 -6.85 -37.57
C PRO A 465 26.68 -5.61 -37.16
N ASP A 466 27.06 -4.78 -38.13
CA ASP A 466 27.91 -3.58 -37.98
C ASP A 466 27.26 -2.42 -37.18
N GLU A 467 26.14 -2.62 -36.48
CA GLU A 467 25.42 -1.56 -35.74
C GLU A 467 25.88 -1.33 -34.29
N LEU A 468 26.97 -1.97 -33.84
CA LEU A 468 27.49 -1.83 -32.45
C LEU A 468 28.89 -1.21 -32.36
N LEU A 469 29.37 -0.52 -33.40
CA LEU A 469 30.72 0.06 -33.45
C LEU A 469 30.78 1.59 -33.51
N GLU A 470 29.85 2.31 -32.89
CA GLU A 470 30.08 3.74 -32.58
C GLU A 470 30.07 3.98 -31.07
N GLU A 471 31.29 3.99 -30.53
CA GLU A 471 31.66 4.44 -29.19
C GLU A 471 31.56 5.98 -29.09
N MET A 472 31.05 6.43 -27.95
CA MET A 472 31.59 7.52 -27.11
C MET A 472 31.85 8.90 -27.73
N GLY A 473 31.04 9.87 -27.30
CA GLY A 473 31.39 11.29 -27.27
C GLY A 473 30.87 11.93 -25.97
N LEU A 474 31.78 12.56 -25.23
CA LEU A 474 31.62 13.11 -23.87
C LEU A 474 30.66 14.33 -23.79
N GLU A 475 30.00 14.48 -22.65
CA GLU A 475 29.41 15.74 -22.12
C GLU A 475 30.50 16.77 -21.72
N PRO A 476 30.19 18.03 -21.26
CA PRO A 476 28.96 18.86 -21.31
C PRO A 476 29.24 20.34 -21.74
N ASP A 477 28.21 21.20 -21.93
CA ASP A 477 28.00 22.48 -21.20
C ASP A 477 26.96 23.45 -21.83
N LEU A 478 26.10 23.96 -20.94
CA LEU A 478 25.55 25.32 -20.75
C LEU A 478 25.12 26.25 -21.92
N LEU A 479 23.85 26.68 -21.81
CA LEU A 479 23.33 28.07 -21.89
C LEU A 479 23.67 28.95 -23.13
N THR A 480 22.67 29.26 -23.97
CA THR A 480 21.92 30.56 -24.01
C THR A 480 21.19 30.84 -25.34
N GLU A 481 19.99 31.41 -25.18
CA GLU A 481 19.30 32.51 -25.90
C GLU A 481 19.26 32.64 -27.44
N ASN A 482 18.00 32.70 -27.92
CA ASN A 482 17.37 33.69 -28.80
C ASN A 482 18.19 34.41 -29.90
N ASP A 483 17.72 34.16 -31.13
CA ASP A 483 17.25 35.13 -32.14
C ASP A 483 17.95 36.49 -32.32
N ALA A 484 18.28 36.68 -33.61
CA ALA A 484 18.11 37.89 -34.41
C ALA A 484 19.34 38.77 -34.75
N THR A 485 19.50 38.87 -36.07
CA THR A 485 19.81 40.08 -36.88
C THR A 485 21.26 40.55 -37.08
N THR A 486 21.66 40.51 -38.37
CA THR A 486 22.39 41.54 -39.17
C THR A 486 23.77 41.99 -38.66
N SER A 487 24.83 42.20 -39.43
CA SER A 487 25.01 42.49 -40.86
C SER A 487 26.53 42.49 -41.16
N THR A 488 26.88 42.00 -42.34
CA THR A 488 27.85 42.52 -43.33
C THR A 488 29.28 42.97 -42.92
N THR A 489 30.23 42.58 -43.80
CA THR A 489 31.51 43.26 -44.19
C THR A 489 32.77 42.58 -43.63
N VAL A 490 33.45 41.66 -44.34
CA VAL A 490 34.33 41.77 -45.54
C VAL A 490 35.83 42.00 -45.21
N TRP A 491 36.67 41.07 -45.74
CA TRP A 491 38.14 41.09 -45.99
C TRP A 491 39.08 41.37 -44.79
N SER A 492 40.26 40.74 -44.63
CA SER A 492 41.24 40.26 -45.61
C SER A 492 42.25 39.33 -44.90
N THR A 493 42.80 38.36 -45.63
CA THR A 493 44.07 37.69 -45.28
C THR A 493 45.25 38.65 -45.46
N PRO A 494 46.38 38.39 -44.79
CA PRO A 494 47.49 37.82 -45.55
C PRO A 494 48.35 36.79 -44.80
N ASN A 495 48.62 35.70 -45.53
CA ASN A 495 49.92 35.08 -45.80
C ASN A 495 51.15 35.26 -44.88
N VAL A 496 51.76 34.08 -44.62
CA VAL A 496 53.21 33.75 -44.72
C VAL A 496 54.05 34.28 -43.53
N THR A 497 54.84 33.48 -42.80
CA THR A 497 55.89 32.55 -43.24
C THR A 497 56.31 31.62 -42.09
N SER A 498 56.78 30.44 -42.47
CA SER A 498 57.62 29.52 -41.70
C SER A 498 58.89 30.14 -41.14
N SER A 499 59.30 29.73 -39.93
CA SER A 499 60.71 29.43 -39.68
C SER A 499 60.87 28.35 -38.60
N SER A 500 61.81 27.47 -38.90
CA SER A 500 62.15 26.20 -38.28
C SER A 500 63.22 26.34 -37.19
N ASN A 501 63.22 25.35 -36.30
CA ASN A 501 64.36 24.78 -35.56
C ASN A 501 65.04 25.60 -34.45
N ALA A 502 65.11 24.98 -33.26
CA ALA A 502 66.35 24.50 -32.62
C ALA A 502 66.10 24.26 -31.11
N THR A 503 66.08 23.00 -30.65
CA THR A 503 67.21 22.31 -29.97
C THR A 503 67.08 22.40 -28.44
N ILE A 504 66.58 21.34 -27.80
CA ILE A 504 67.33 20.36 -26.97
C ILE A 504 68.19 20.99 -25.87
N LYS A 505 67.74 20.80 -24.62
CA LYS A 505 68.48 20.00 -23.64
C LYS A 505 67.51 19.29 -22.70
#